data_AF-A0AAD2AEU6-F1
#
_entry.id   AF-A0AAD2AEU6-F1
#
_cell.length_a   1.000
_cell.length_b   1.000
_cell.length_c   1.000
_cell.angle_alpha   90.00
_cell.angle_beta   90.00
_cell.angle_gamma   90.00
#
_symmetry.space_group_name_H-M   'P 1'
#
loop_
_entity.id
_entity.type
_entity.pdbx_description
1 polymer ?
#
loop_
_entity_poly.entity_id
_entity_poly.type
_entity_poly.pdbx_seq_one_letter_code
_entity_poly.pdbx_strand_id
1 'polypeptide(L)'
;MQMQATKVVEQIHGSSIHQPHRLRNKKVSDLITDKRRLVEVPYTASLADTTNALIANRITAVAVAAPPGHWIGAGGSMILVADKHTGEVTKHYIGMVTMLDILAQIAGNYVETESSGGDDLDQKMKVPVSSIIGRCFESLSLWTLNSL
;
A
#
# COMPACT_ATOMS: atom_id res chain seq x y z
N MET A 1 69.61 -13.79 -27.75
CA MET A 1 69.45 -14.15 -26.32
C MET A 1 68.40 -13.21 -25.74
N GLN A 2 67.14 -13.65 -25.73
CA GLN A 2 65.98 -12.85 -25.33
C GLN A 2 65.77 -12.95 -23.82
N MET A 3 65.65 -11.80 -23.14
CA MET A 3 65.14 -11.72 -21.77
C MET A 3 63.61 -11.84 -21.80
N GLN A 4 63.07 -12.83 -21.10
CA GLN A 4 61.65 -12.91 -20.77
C GLN A 4 61.37 -12.08 -19.52
N ALA A 5 60.41 -11.16 -19.59
CA ALA A 5 59.86 -10.47 -18.43
C ALA A 5 58.52 -11.13 -18.06
N THR A 6 58.51 -11.88 -16.96
CA THR A 6 57.32 -12.45 -16.34
C THR A 6 56.45 -11.34 -15.78
N LYS A 7 55.23 -11.17 -16.28
CA LYS A 7 54.22 -10.27 -15.71
C LYS A 7 53.26 -11.11 -14.85
N VAL A 8 53.43 -11.00 -13.55
CA VAL A 8 52.53 -11.60 -12.54
C VAL A 8 51.15 -10.96 -12.67
N VAL A 9 50.13 -11.82 -12.72
CA VAL A 9 48.71 -11.45 -12.76
C VAL A 9 48.29 -11.04 -11.35
N GLU A 10 47.91 -9.77 -11.17
CA GLU A 10 47.02 -9.37 -10.08
C GLU A 10 45.75 -8.79 -10.70
N GLN A 11 44.71 -9.61 -10.65
CA GLN A 11 43.37 -9.30 -11.09
C GLN A 11 42.66 -8.61 -9.91
N ILE A 12 42.73 -7.28 -9.85
CA ILE A 12 41.94 -6.50 -8.90
C ILE A 12 40.49 -6.54 -9.36
N HIS A 13 39.69 -7.30 -8.63
CA HIS A 13 38.24 -7.41 -8.81
C HIS A 13 37.62 -6.02 -8.63
N GLY A 14 37.32 -5.36 -9.75
CA GLY A 14 36.54 -4.14 -9.76
C GLY A 14 35.15 -4.43 -9.18
N SER A 15 34.91 -3.96 -7.97
CA SER A 15 33.58 -3.85 -7.38
C SER A 15 32.71 -3.03 -8.33
N SER A 16 31.88 -3.73 -9.10
CA SER A 16 30.88 -3.14 -9.97
C SER A 16 29.92 -2.32 -9.10
N ILE A 17 30.01 -1.01 -9.23
CA ILE A 17 29.04 -0.05 -8.71
C ILE A 17 27.71 -0.42 -9.36
N HIS A 18 26.84 -1.13 -8.62
CA HIS A 18 25.52 -1.52 -9.10
C HIS A 18 24.69 -0.27 -9.39
N GLN A 19 24.48 0.00 -10.68
CA GLN A 19 23.85 1.20 -11.19
C GLN A 19 22.38 1.35 -10.74
N PRO A 20 21.94 2.56 -10.35
CA PRO A 20 20.54 2.89 -10.03
C PRO A 20 19.57 2.83 -11.23
N HIS A 21 20.01 2.33 -12.39
CA HIS A 21 19.21 2.29 -13.63
C HIS A 21 18.30 1.07 -13.77
N ARG A 22 18.37 0.10 -12.85
CA ARG A 22 17.68 -1.19 -13.00
C ARG A 22 16.14 -1.12 -12.91
N LEU A 23 15.59 -0.02 -12.40
CA LEU A 23 14.14 0.18 -12.26
C LEU A 23 13.55 1.14 -13.31
N ARG A 24 14.37 2.00 -13.92
CA ARG A 24 13.90 3.12 -14.78
C ARG A 24 13.11 2.67 -16.02
N ASN A 25 13.43 1.49 -16.55
CA ASN A 25 12.80 0.95 -17.77
C ASN A 25 11.88 -0.26 -17.48
N LYS A 26 11.60 -0.55 -16.21
CA LYS A 26 10.70 -1.65 -15.82
C LYS A 26 9.30 -1.11 -15.61
N LYS A 27 8.30 -1.84 -16.11
CA LYS A 27 6.91 -1.62 -15.70
C LYS A 27 6.73 -2.15 -14.28
N VAL A 28 5.78 -1.60 -13.54
CA VAL A 28 5.38 -2.13 -12.22
C VAL A 28 4.98 -3.61 -12.34
N SER A 29 4.35 -4.00 -13.45
CA SER A 29 4.04 -5.40 -13.76
C SER A 29 5.26 -6.32 -13.77
N ASP A 30 6.43 -5.80 -14.16
CA ASP A 30 7.67 -6.57 -14.27
C ASP A 30 8.34 -6.77 -12.91
N LEU A 31 7.87 -6.06 -11.88
CA LEU A 31 8.31 -6.23 -10.49
C LEU A 31 7.48 -7.30 -9.75
N ILE A 32 6.31 -7.65 -10.28
CA ILE A 32 5.40 -8.61 -9.66
C ILE A 32 5.72 -10.01 -10.21
N THR A 33 6.49 -10.78 -9.45
CA THR A 33 6.91 -12.13 -9.86
C THR A 33 5.77 -13.15 -9.65
N ASP A 34 5.05 -13.04 -8.53
CA ASP A 34 3.92 -13.93 -8.19
C ASP A 34 2.61 -13.15 -8.17
N LYS A 35 1.75 -13.38 -9.18
CA LYS A 35 0.41 -12.78 -9.22
C LYS A 35 -0.48 -13.41 -8.16
N ARG A 36 -0.70 -12.68 -7.07
CA ARG A 36 -1.65 -13.05 -6.01
C ARG A 36 -2.97 -12.31 -6.18
N ARG A 37 -4.03 -12.85 -5.56
CA ARG A 37 -5.32 -12.18 -5.50
C ARG A 37 -5.19 -10.91 -4.64
N LEU A 38 -5.67 -9.78 -5.16
CA LEU A 38 -5.81 -8.57 -4.38
C LEU A 38 -6.91 -8.78 -3.34
N VAL A 39 -6.59 -8.50 -2.08
CA VAL A 39 -7.56 -8.48 -0.98
C VAL A 39 -8.13 -7.08 -0.90
N GLU A 40 -9.45 -7.00 -0.77
CA GLU A 40 -10.19 -5.74 -0.69
C GLU A 40 -11.30 -5.83 0.33
N VAL A 41 -11.68 -4.68 0.89
CA VAL A 41 -12.83 -4.51 1.79
C VAL A 41 -13.75 -3.43 1.25
N PRO A 42 -15.07 -3.50 1.52
CA PRO A 42 -15.98 -2.43 1.15
C PRO A 42 -15.71 -1.16 1.97
N TYR A 43 -16.02 0.01 1.43
CA TYR A 43 -15.85 1.32 2.10
C TYR A 43 -16.64 1.47 3.42
N THR A 44 -17.66 0.63 3.60
CA THR A 44 -18.50 0.53 4.79
C THR A 44 -17.96 -0.45 5.84
N ALA A 45 -16.92 -1.23 5.52
CA ALA A 45 -16.32 -2.17 6.46
C ALA A 45 -15.83 -1.42 7.70
N SER A 46 -16.02 -2.03 8.87
CA SER A 46 -15.46 -1.50 10.10
C SER A 46 -13.94 -1.67 10.13
N LEU A 47 -13.27 -0.91 10.99
CA LEU A 47 -11.85 -1.10 11.26
C LEU A 47 -11.56 -2.51 11.81
N ALA A 48 -12.49 -3.09 12.58
CA ALA A 48 -12.43 -4.48 13.04
C ALA A 48 -12.45 -5.48 11.87
N ASP A 49 -13.42 -5.36 10.96
CA ASP A 49 -13.52 -6.24 9.78
C ASP A 49 -12.26 -6.15 8.92
N THR A 50 -11.73 -4.94 8.80
CA THR A 50 -10.51 -4.64 8.04
C THR A 50 -9.28 -5.27 8.71
N THR A 51 -9.17 -5.15 10.03
CA THR A 51 -8.09 -5.77 10.81
C THR A 51 -8.14 -7.30 10.69
N ASN A 52 -9.34 -7.88 10.77
CA ASN A 52 -9.54 -9.31 10.56
C ASN A 52 -9.10 -9.74 9.15
N ALA A 53 -9.41 -8.96 8.12
CA ALA A 53 -8.97 -9.23 6.75
C ALA A 53 -7.44 -9.21 6.61
N LEU A 54 -6.76 -8.26 7.26
CA LEU A 54 -5.29 -8.20 7.28
C LEU A 54 -4.67 -9.45 7.92
N ILE A 55 -5.16 -9.84 9.10
CA ILE A 55 -4.67 -10.99 9.87
C ILE A 55 -4.92 -12.30 9.09
N ALA A 56 -6.14 -12.49 8.60
CA ALA A 56 -6.54 -13.71 7.90
C ALA A 56 -5.71 -13.94 6.61
N ASN A 57 -5.34 -12.87 5.91
CA ASN A 57 -4.59 -12.95 4.66
C ASN A 57 -3.08 -12.77 4.83
N ARG A 58 -2.61 -12.50 6.05
CA ARG A 58 -1.19 -12.22 6.38
C ARG A 58 -0.61 -11.08 5.52
N ILE A 59 -1.36 -9.99 5.42
CA ILE A 59 -1.00 -8.79 4.65
C ILE A 59 -0.98 -7.57 5.57
N THR A 60 -0.27 -6.52 5.16
CA THR A 60 -0.05 -5.28 5.94
C THR A 60 -0.89 -4.10 5.44
N ALA A 61 -1.52 -4.24 4.28
CA ALA A 61 -2.38 -3.25 3.67
C ALA A 61 -3.50 -3.94 2.87
N VAL A 62 -4.66 -3.28 2.79
CA VAL A 62 -5.82 -3.77 2.05
C VAL A 62 -6.44 -2.65 1.22
N ALA A 63 -6.89 -2.97 0.01
CA ALA A 63 -7.57 -2.01 -0.85
C ALA A 63 -9.01 -1.78 -0.37
N VAL A 64 -9.53 -0.57 -0.55
CA VAL A 64 -10.90 -0.22 -0.21
C VAL A 64 -11.69 0.05 -1.48
N ALA A 65 -12.80 -0.67 -1.63
CA ALA A 65 -13.67 -0.59 -2.79
C ALA A 65 -14.99 0.12 -2.43
N ALA A 66 -15.47 0.95 -3.35
CA ALA A 66 -16.75 1.63 -3.27
C ALA A 66 -17.52 1.53 -4.60
N PRO A 67 -18.85 1.75 -4.59
CA PRO A 67 -19.62 1.90 -5.81
C PRO A 67 -19.10 3.04 -6.69
N PRO A 68 -19.18 2.93 -8.02
CA PRO A 68 -18.79 4.01 -8.92
C PRO A 68 -19.70 5.24 -8.77
N GLY A 69 -19.18 6.40 -9.20
CA GLY A 69 -19.95 7.64 -9.34
C GLY A 69 -20.09 8.52 -8.09
N HIS A 70 -19.73 8.04 -6.90
CA HIS A 70 -19.90 8.79 -5.65
C HIS A 70 -18.60 9.15 -4.92
N TRP A 71 -17.48 8.58 -5.36
CA TRP A 71 -16.20 8.69 -4.66
C TRP A 71 -15.11 9.15 -5.61
N ILE A 72 -14.25 10.03 -5.13
CA ILE A 72 -12.93 10.30 -5.71
C ILE A 72 -11.95 9.50 -4.86
N GLY A 73 -11.06 8.72 -5.48
CA GLY A 73 -10.08 7.97 -4.72
C GLY A 73 -9.17 8.89 -3.92
N ALA A 74 -8.72 8.41 -2.76
CA ALA A 74 -7.71 9.08 -1.95
C ALA A 74 -6.57 9.53 -2.87
N GLY A 75 -6.24 10.82 -2.80
CA GLY A 75 -5.23 11.38 -3.68
C GLY A 75 -5.68 11.85 -5.07
N GLY A 76 -6.98 11.86 -5.37
CA GLY A 76 -7.50 12.32 -6.66
C GLY A 76 -7.43 11.27 -7.78
N SER A 77 -7.11 10.02 -7.44
CA SER A 77 -7.00 8.92 -8.39
C SER A 77 -8.37 8.35 -8.79
N MET A 78 -8.51 7.95 -10.06
CA MET A 78 -9.71 7.28 -10.58
C MET A 78 -9.36 5.87 -11.05
N ILE A 79 -9.51 4.88 -10.16
CA ILE A 79 -9.17 3.48 -10.45
C ILE A 79 -10.44 2.65 -10.45
N LEU A 80 -11.01 2.52 -11.65
CA LEU A 80 -12.25 1.80 -11.89
C LEU A 80 -11.95 0.36 -12.31
N VAL A 81 -12.75 -0.58 -11.80
CA VAL A 81 -12.72 -1.97 -12.25
C VAL A 81 -14.00 -2.26 -13.00
N ALA A 82 -13.84 -2.62 -14.27
CA ALA A 82 -14.92 -3.08 -15.12
C ALA A 82 -15.03 -4.60 -15.09
N ASP A 83 -16.25 -5.10 -15.24
CA ASP A 83 -16.48 -6.50 -15.56
C ASP A 83 -15.86 -6.80 -16.94
N LYS A 84 -15.18 -7.96 -17.05
CA LYS A 84 -14.43 -8.31 -18.26
C LYS A 84 -15.32 -8.68 -19.44
N HIS A 85 -16.56 -9.09 -19.18
CA HIS A 85 -17.51 -9.56 -20.18
C HIS A 85 -18.46 -8.44 -20.62
N THR A 86 -18.98 -7.64 -19.69
CA THR A 86 -19.93 -6.56 -20.00
C THR A 86 -19.25 -5.20 -20.23
N GLY A 87 -18.04 -5.01 -19.71
CA GLY A 87 -17.36 -3.71 -19.72
C GLY A 87 -17.96 -2.70 -18.74
N GLU A 88 -18.97 -3.09 -17.96
CA GLU A 88 -19.63 -2.23 -16.99
C GLU A 88 -18.73 -2.01 -15.76
N VAL A 89 -18.64 -0.77 -15.29
CA VAL A 89 -17.87 -0.44 -14.09
C VAL A 89 -18.58 -0.99 -12.86
N THR A 90 -17.94 -1.93 -12.19
CA THR A 90 -18.52 -2.62 -11.02
C THR A 90 -18.05 -2.00 -9.69
N LYS A 91 -16.82 -1.49 -9.64
CA LYS A 91 -16.25 -0.89 -8.43
C LYS A 91 -15.23 0.19 -8.74
N HIS A 92 -15.03 1.06 -7.76
CA HIS A 92 -14.00 2.07 -7.70
C HIS A 92 -13.11 1.79 -6.48
N TYR A 93 -11.80 1.67 -6.65
CA TYR A 93 -10.89 1.70 -5.51
C TYR A 93 -10.68 3.13 -5.04
N ILE A 94 -10.99 3.37 -3.78
CA ILE A 94 -10.98 4.72 -3.21
C ILE A 94 -9.80 4.96 -2.26
N GLY A 95 -8.94 3.96 -2.04
CA GLY A 95 -7.83 4.06 -1.11
C GLY A 95 -7.39 2.69 -0.57
N MET A 96 -6.40 2.70 0.33
CA MET A 96 -5.93 1.54 1.08
C MET A 96 -6.02 1.88 2.56
N VAL A 97 -6.19 0.86 3.37
CA VAL A 97 -5.95 0.94 4.81
C VAL A 97 -4.69 0.12 5.12
N THR A 98 -3.80 0.73 5.89
CA THR A 98 -2.55 0.14 6.35
C THR A 98 -2.55 -0.03 7.87
N MET A 99 -1.55 -0.74 8.42
CA MET A 99 -1.35 -0.77 9.88
C MET A 99 -1.15 0.62 10.48
N LEU A 100 -0.57 1.57 9.74
CA LEU A 100 -0.39 2.93 10.23
C LEU A 100 -1.73 3.63 10.43
N ASP A 101 -2.67 3.48 9.49
CA ASP A 101 -4.01 4.05 9.61
C ASP A 101 -4.76 3.48 10.83
N ILE A 102 -4.59 2.19 11.10
CA ILE A 102 -5.15 1.52 12.29
C ILE A 102 -4.54 2.10 13.57
N LEU A 103 -3.20 2.17 13.65
CA LEU A 103 -2.51 2.71 14.82
C LEU A 103 -2.86 4.19 15.06
N ALA A 104 -2.94 4.98 14.00
CA ALA A 104 -3.33 6.38 14.06
C ALA A 104 -4.78 6.55 14.51
N GLN A 105 -5.70 5.66 14.10
CA GLN A 105 -7.08 5.69 14.56
C GLN A 105 -7.20 5.30 16.05
N ILE A 106 -6.41 4.33 16.51
CA ILE A 106 -6.38 3.93 17.92
C ILE A 106 -5.78 5.06 18.78
N ALA A 107 -4.71 5.69 18.30
CA ALA A 107 -3.98 6.73 19.02
C ALA A 107 -4.59 8.15 18.90
N GLY A 108 -5.30 8.45 17.82
CA GLY A 108 -5.79 9.79 17.51
C GLY A 108 -6.82 10.37 18.48
N ASN A 109 -7.38 9.56 19.38
CA ASN A 109 -8.35 10.02 20.39
C ASN A 109 -7.77 10.10 21.81
N TYR A 110 -6.44 10.12 22.00
CA TYR A 110 -5.84 10.28 23.35
C TYR A 110 -6.09 11.67 23.99
N VAL A 111 -6.84 12.58 23.34
CA VAL A 111 -7.03 13.96 23.83
C VAL A 111 -8.35 14.17 24.57
N GLU A 112 -9.32 13.25 24.55
CA GLU A 112 -10.56 13.43 25.31
C GLU A 112 -10.94 12.20 26.15
N THR A 113 -10.79 12.41 27.46
CA THR A 113 -11.47 11.72 28.57
C THR A 113 -10.80 10.47 29.13
N GLU A 114 -10.23 10.64 30.32
CA GLU A 114 -9.86 9.58 31.24
C GLU A 114 -11.09 8.78 31.69
N SER A 115 -11.61 7.86 30.86
CA SER A 115 -12.50 6.79 31.32
C SER A 115 -12.59 5.65 30.30
N SER A 116 -12.34 4.42 30.75
CA SER A 116 -12.71 3.15 30.08
C SER A 116 -11.82 2.66 28.91
N GLY A 117 -10.68 2.05 29.25
CA GLY A 117 -9.73 1.43 28.31
C GLY A 117 -10.19 0.16 27.59
N GLY A 118 -11.50 -0.14 27.53
CA GLY A 118 -12.07 -1.29 26.82
C GLY A 118 -13.19 -0.90 25.85
N ASP A 119 -14.21 -0.19 26.35
CA ASP A 119 -15.33 0.28 25.51
C ASP A 119 -14.86 1.31 24.48
N ASP A 120 -13.87 2.16 24.81
CA ASP A 120 -13.30 3.13 23.85
C ASP A 120 -12.63 2.44 22.64
N LEU A 121 -11.91 1.33 22.86
CA LEU A 121 -11.30 0.58 21.76
C LEU A 121 -12.38 -0.08 20.89
N ASP A 122 -13.39 -0.70 21.50
CA ASP A 122 -14.49 -1.31 20.76
C ASP A 122 -15.26 -0.27 19.92
N GLN A 123 -15.44 0.95 20.42
CA GLN A 123 -16.02 2.04 19.63
C GLN A 123 -15.10 2.48 18.48
N LYS A 124 -13.80 2.66 18.75
CA LYS A 124 -12.80 3.00 17.72
C LYS A 124 -12.74 1.97 16.59
N MET A 125 -12.93 0.69 16.92
CA MET A 125 -12.88 -0.41 15.97
C MET A 125 -14.16 -0.54 15.12
N LYS A 126 -15.29 0.07 15.52
CA LYS A 126 -16.55 0.09 14.75
C LYS A 126 -16.59 1.13 13.64
N VAL A 127 -15.65 2.06 13.62
CA VAL A 127 -15.60 3.17 12.65
C VAL A 127 -15.41 2.63 11.22
N PRO A 128 -16.18 3.14 10.22
CA PRO A 128 -16.05 2.69 8.84
C PRO A 128 -14.72 3.17 8.23
N VAL A 129 -14.08 2.32 7.43
CA VAL A 129 -12.77 2.61 6.82
C VAL A 129 -12.77 3.83 5.91
N SER A 130 -13.88 4.14 5.24
CA SER A 130 -14.02 5.36 4.43
C SER A 130 -13.76 6.66 5.20
N SER A 131 -13.94 6.68 6.52
CA SER A 131 -13.65 7.85 7.36
C SER A 131 -12.19 7.96 7.82
N ILE A 132 -11.41 6.90 7.59
CA ILE A 132 -10.02 6.76 8.05
C ILE A 132 -9.04 6.93 6.88
N ILE A 133 -9.42 6.45 5.69
CA ILE A 133 -8.59 6.54 4.48
C ILE A 133 -8.13 7.98 4.27
N GLY A 134 -6.83 8.15 4.19
CA GLY A 134 -6.22 9.44 3.91
C GLY A 134 -6.10 10.39 5.10
N ARG A 135 -6.34 9.94 6.34
CA ARG A 135 -5.98 10.70 7.55
C ARG A 135 -4.47 10.75 7.78
N CYS A 136 -3.73 9.72 7.38
CA CYS A 136 -2.27 9.71 7.46
C CYS A 136 -1.68 10.23 6.13
N PHE A 137 -0.77 11.20 6.22
CA PHE A 137 -0.11 11.78 5.04
C PHE A 137 0.63 10.72 4.21
N GLU A 138 1.20 9.71 4.88
CA GLU A 138 1.86 8.58 4.24
C GLU A 138 0.85 7.68 3.50
N SER A 139 -0.35 7.44 4.08
CA SER A 139 -1.38 6.63 3.42
C SER A 139 -2.04 7.35 2.23
N LEU A 140 -2.12 8.68 2.27
CA LEU A 140 -2.45 9.50 1.09
C LEU A 140 -1.38 9.38 0.01
N SER A 141 -0.10 9.43 0.40
CA SER A 141 1.06 9.40 -0.52
C SER A 141 1.24 8.06 -1.23
N LEU A 142 0.68 6.97 -0.68
CA LEU A 142 0.67 5.66 -1.34
C LEU A 142 -0.29 5.59 -2.54
N TRP A 143 -1.20 6.56 -2.69
CA TRP A 143 -2.13 6.68 -3.80
C TRP A 143 -1.87 7.88 -4.72
N THR A 144 -1.01 8.80 -4.30
CA THR A 144 -0.59 9.96 -5.09
C THR A 144 0.83 9.81 -5.60
N LEU A 145 1.04 10.08 -6.88
CA LEU A 145 2.35 10.53 -7.33
C LEU A 145 2.45 12.01 -6.98
N ASN A 146 2.99 12.34 -5.81
CA ASN A 146 3.36 13.73 -5.54
C ASN A 146 4.53 14.08 -6.46
N SER A 147 4.30 14.93 -7.47
CA SER A 147 5.37 15.58 -8.22
C SER A 147 5.90 16.73 -7.37
N LEU A 148 6.85 16.44 -6.49
CA LEU A 148 7.76 17.48 -6.00
C LEU A 148 8.83 17.74 -7.06
#